data_AF-X0PVQ7-F1
#
_entry.id   AF-X0PVQ7-F1
#
_cell.length_a   1.000
_cell.length_b   1.000
_cell.length_c   1.000
_cell.angle_alpha   90.00
_cell.angle_beta   90.00
_cell.angle_gamma   90.00
#
_symmetry.space_group_name_H-M   'P 1'
#
loop_
_entity.id
_entity.type
_entity.pdbx_description
1 polymer ?
#
loop_
_entity_poly.entity_id
_entity_poly.type
_entity_poly.pdbx_seq_one_letter_code
_entity_poly.pdbx_strand_id
1 'polypeptide(L)'
;MTKTFNLAHGVTISTCRGFLGNLTALGIEAPAELTNILASWDDLRNFTNAPDTTADEIKAHAAAGALTEKKLAELAKRGADEAARRQYVSQLTGNEVAIASRFHNALAEGAADTILDQLRPIVEKAAEGIAQAKSVINGDEDPTTFLDRADAETLKVWQGLPTHTGRLDQCELLVAEFTPQGKFPLIESAAGAGFINTFALFFVPVETGKLYEASTFRVVHGLGPRGSRWFRAGVPITLNTVAEARERLRSYLEQSWDAAITPGRSGRMSETEGFVPDVHVNPYKVADEG
;
A
#
# COMPACT_ATOMS: atom_id res chain seq x y z
N MET A 1 -2.82 14.22 -15.27
CA MET A 1 -2.36 12.96 -15.90
C MET A 1 -2.43 11.85 -14.87
N THR A 2 -3.31 10.88 -15.03
CA THR A 2 -3.34 9.66 -14.20
C THR A 2 -2.08 8.84 -14.52
N LYS A 3 -1.05 8.94 -13.68
CA LYS A 3 0.16 8.12 -13.83
C LYS A 3 -0.20 6.66 -13.53
N THR A 4 0.10 5.77 -14.47
CA THR A 4 -0.09 4.33 -14.31
C THR A 4 0.99 3.79 -13.38
N PHE A 5 0.58 3.25 -12.23
CA PHE A 5 1.48 2.50 -11.37
C PHE A 5 1.55 1.06 -11.87
N ASN A 6 2.75 0.51 -11.99
CA ASN A 6 2.91 -0.90 -12.32
C ASN A 6 2.83 -1.72 -11.03
N LEU A 7 2.10 -2.82 -11.09
CA LEU A 7 2.08 -3.85 -10.05
C LEU A 7 3.50 -4.33 -9.74
N ALA A 8 3.81 -4.54 -8.46
CA ALA A 8 5.12 -5.10 -8.08
C ALA A 8 5.32 -6.51 -8.66
N HIS A 9 6.57 -6.86 -8.94
CA HIS A 9 6.89 -8.19 -9.46
C HIS A 9 6.53 -9.29 -8.45
N GLY A 10 5.92 -10.38 -8.92
CA GLY A 10 5.55 -11.52 -8.06
C GLY A 10 4.26 -11.35 -7.26
N VAL A 11 3.47 -10.30 -7.49
CA VAL A 11 2.15 -10.17 -6.88
C VAL A 11 1.17 -11.17 -7.51
N THR A 12 0.52 -11.94 -6.64
CA THR A 12 -0.41 -13.03 -6.97
C THR A 12 -1.78 -12.79 -6.35
N ILE A 13 -2.78 -13.60 -6.69
CA ILE A 13 -4.09 -13.58 -6.02
C ILE A 13 -3.95 -13.87 -4.53
N SER A 14 -3.03 -14.76 -4.15
CA SER A 14 -2.70 -15.00 -2.74
C SER A 14 -2.22 -13.73 -2.04
N THR A 15 -1.49 -12.88 -2.75
CA THR A 15 -1.02 -11.59 -2.22
C THR A 15 -2.18 -10.63 -2.00
N CYS A 16 -3.09 -10.50 -2.97
CA CYS A 16 -4.31 -9.70 -2.83
C CYS A 16 -5.19 -10.18 -1.66
N ARG A 17 -5.33 -11.50 -1.49
CA ARG A 17 -6.06 -12.08 -0.35
C ARG A 17 -5.40 -11.77 0.98
N GLY A 18 -4.07 -11.90 1.06
CA GLY A 18 -3.31 -11.53 2.25
C GLY A 18 -3.53 -10.08 2.64
N PHE A 19 -3.57 -9.17 1.66
CA PHE A 19 -3.89 -7.76 1.88
C PHE A 19 -5.29 -7.56 2.48
N LEU A 20 -6.33 -8.21 1.93
CA LEU A 20 -7.69 -8.14 2.52
C LEU A 20 -7.76 -8.77 3.92
N GLY A 21 -6.97 -9.82 4.17
CA GLY A 21 -6.81 -10.40 5.51
C GLY A 21 -6.25 -9.39 6.52
N ASN A 22 -5.28 -8.58 6.10
CA ASN A 22 -4.70 -7.51 6.94
C ASN A 22 -5.73 -6.40 7.25
N LEU A 23 -6.60 -6.06 6.30
CA LEU A 23 -7.72 -5.13 6.55
C LEU A 23 -8.64 -5.67 7.64
N THR A 24 -9.02 -6.95 7.52
CA THR A 24 -9.90 -7.62 8.47
C THR A 24 -9.29 -7.67 9.88
N ALA A 25 -7.98 -7.95 9.98
CA ALA A 25 -7.25 -7.95 11.26
C ALA A 25 -7.23 -6.58 11.96
N LEU A 26 -7.34 -5.50 11.18
CA LEU A 26 -7.48 -4.14 11.70
C LEU A 26 -8.93 -3.74 11.99
N GLY A 27 -9.91 -4.59 11.66
CA GLY A 27 -11.35 -4.28 11.79
C GLY A 27 -11.87 -3.34 10.72
N ILE A 28 -11.22 -3.32 9.55
CA ILE A 28 -11.57 -2.49 8.40
C ILE A 28 -12.36 -3.32 7.40
N GLU A 29 -13.42 -2.74 6.88
CA GLU A 29 -14.21 -3.35 5.82
C GLU A 29 -13.50 -3.20 4.48
N ALA A 30 -13.29 -4.34 3.80
CA ALA A 30 -12.71 -4.35 2.48
C ALA A 30 -13.64 -3.65 1.47
N PRO A 31 -13.14 -2.71 0.65
CA PRO A 31 -13.92 -2.13 -0.44
C PRO A 31 -14.52 -3.20 -1.35
N ALA A 32 -15.81 -3.05 -1.67
CA ALA A 32 -16.58 -4.07 -2.40
C ALA A 32 -15.96 -4.42 -3.76
N GLU A 33 -15.36 -3.46 -4.44
CA GLU A 33 -14.68 -3.68 -5.71
C GLU A 33 -13.53 -4.69 -5.59
N LEU A 34 -12.72 -4.58 -4.53
CA LEU A 34 -11.60 -5.50 -4.29
C LEU A 34 -12.09 -6.92 -4.02
N THR A 35 -13.16 -7.07 -3.22
CA THR A 35 -13.76 -8.38 -2.96
C THR A 35 -14.42 -8.97 -4.21
N ASN A 36 -15.08 -8.14 -5.02
CA ASN A 36 -15.75 -8.56 -6.26
C ASN A 36 -14.74 -9.07 -7.30
N ILE A 37 -13.57 -8.42 -7.42
CA ILE A 37 -12.49 -8.87 -8.31
C ILE A 37 -12.01 -10.28 -7.92
N LEU A 38 -11.79 -10.53 -6.62
CA LEU A 38 -11.32 -11.83 -6.15
C LEU A 38 -12.41 -12.91 -6.23
N ALA A 39 -13.67 -12.56 -5.91
CA ALA A 39 -14.80 -13.47 -6.06
C ALA A 39 -15.01 -13.86 -7.52
N SER A 40 -14.92 -12.90 -8.45
CA SER A 40 -15.01 -13.17 -9.89
C SER A 40 -13.91 -14.12 -10.36
N TRP A 41 -12.70 -14.00 -9.81
CA TRP A 41 -11.63 -14.96 -10.09
C TRP A 41 -11.96 -16.37 -9.62
N ASP A 42 -12.52 -16.52 -8.42
CA ASP A 42 -12.95 -17.81 -7.90
C ASP A 42 -14.04 -18.42 -8.76
N ASP A 43 -15.05 -17.64 -9.17
CA ASP A 43 -16.12 -18.10 -10.05
C ASP A 43 -15.58 -18.60 -11.39
N LEU A 44 -14.65 -17.85 -12.00
CA LEU A 44 -14.05 -18.26 -13.27
C LEU A 44 -13.20 -19.52 -13.11
N ARG A 45 -12.42 -19.66 -12.02
CA ARG A 45 -11.62 -20.86 -11.72
C ARG A 45 -12.48 -22.08 -11.43
N ASN A 46 -13.57 -21.90 -10.71
CA ASN A 46 -14.54 -22.97 -10.43
C ASN A 46 -15.23 -23.42 -11.72
N PHE A 47 -15.56 -22.48 -12.61
CA PHE A 47 -16.11 -22.80 -13.92
C PHE A 47 -15.14 -23.63 -14.77
N THR A 48 -13.85 -23.28 -14.79
CA THR A 48 -12.83 -24.02 -15.57
C THR A 48 -12.53 -25.40 -15.02
N ASN A 49 -12.56 -25.55 -13.68
CA ASN A 49 -12.20 -26.79 -12.99
C ASN A 49 -13.39 -27.71 -12.71
N ALA A 50 -14.58 -27.38 -13.23
CA ALA A 50 -15.78 -28.17 -13.00
C ALA A 50 -15.60 -29.63 -13.49
N PRO A 51 -16.11 -30.63 -12.74
CA PRO A 51 -16.03 -32.03 -13.14
C PRO A 51 -16.62 -32.29 -14.54
N ASP A 52 -16.06 -33.25 -15.28
CA ASP A 52 -16.60 -33.71 -16.56
C ASP A 52 -17.72 -34.74 -16.35
N THR A 53 -18.90 -34.23 -16.00
CA THR A 53 -20.10 -35.06 -15.77
C THR A 53 -20.57 -35.76 -17.04
N THR A 54 -20.28 -35.20 -18.22
CA THR A 54 -20.65 -35.80 -19.50
C THR A 54 -19.82 -37.06 -19.78
N ALA A 55 -18.51 -37.03 -19.51
CA ALA A 55 -17.69 -38.23 -19.60
C ALA A 55 -18.15 -39.34 -18.64
N ASP A 56 -18.58 -38.98 -17.44
CA ASP A 56 -19.10 -39.95 -16.46
C ASP A 56 -20.45 -40.54 -16.88
N GLU A 57 -21.35 -39.74 -17.48
CA GLU A 57 -22.60 -40.24 -18.07
C GLU A 57 -22.35 -41.22 -19.22
N ILE A 58 -21.35 -40.96 -20.08
CA ILE A 58 -20.94 -41.88 -21.16
C ILE A 58 -20.48 -43.22 -20.56
N LYS A 59 -19.61 -43.20 -19.55
CA LYS A 59 -19.11 -44.41 -18.88
C LYS A 59 -20.26 -45.20 -18.22
N ALA A 60 -21.21 -44.50 -17.59
CA ALA A 60 -22.36 -45.12 -16.94
C ALA A 60 -23.27 -45.83 -17.96
N HIS A 61 -23.58 -45.19 -19.10
CA HIS A 61 -24.34 -45.83 -20.17
C HIS A 61 -23.61 -47.01 -20.80
N ALA A 62 -22.29 -46.93 -20.95
CA ALA A 62 -21.47 -48.03 -21.45
C ALA A 62 -21.52 -49.24 -20.50
N ALA A 63 -21.32 -49.01 -19.19
CA ALA A 63 -21.38 -50.04 -18.17
C ALA A 63 -22.76 -50.71 -18.08
N ALA A 64 -23.84 -49.95 -18.31
CA ALA A 64 -25.20 -50.46 -18.32
C ALA A 64 -25.61 -51.15 -19.64
N GLY A 65 -24.75 -51.19 -20.67
CA GLY A 65 -25.10 -51.69 -22.00
C GLY A 65 -26.15 -50.84 -22.74
N ALA A 66 -26.36 -49.60 -22.30
CA ALA A 66 -27.37 -48.67 -22.82
C ALA A 66 -26.79 -47.59 -23.75
N LEU A 67 -25.49 -47.64 -24.05
CA LEU A 67 -24.82 -46.69 -24.94
C LEU A 67 -25.09 -47.01 -26.41
N THR A 68 -26.11 -46.36 -26.97
CA THR A 68 -26.39 -46.40 -28.41
C THR A 68 -25.57 -45.36 -29.17
N GLU A 69 -25.40 -45.52 -30.48
CA GLU A 69 -24.71 -44.55 -31.35
C GLU A 69 -25.34 -43.15 -31.26
N LYS A 70 -26.68 -43.07 -31.27
CA LYS A 70 -27.41 -41.81 -31.12
C LYS A 70 -27.11 -41.13 -29.78
N LYS A 71 -27.12 -41.90 -28.68
CA LYS A 71 -26.84 -41.37 -27.34
C LYS A 71 -25.38 -40.94 -27.20
N LEU A 72 -24.45 -41.69 -27.78
CA LEU A 72 -23.04 -41.30 -27.85
C LEU A 72 -22.86 -39.99 -28.60
N ALA A 73 -23.48 -39.82 -29.77
CA ALA A 73 -23.38 -38.58 -30.54
C ALA A 73 -23.94 -37.35 -29.79
N GLU A 74 -25.07 -37.52 -29.08
CA GLU A 74 -25.66 -36.49 -28.22
C GLU A 74 -24.71 -36.07 -27.08
N LEU A 75 -24.20 -37.05 -26.34
CA LEU A 75 -23.30 -36.80 -25.21
C LEU A 75 -21.96 -36.24 -25.67
N ALA A 76 -21.39 -36.74 -26.77
CA ALA A 76 -20.14 -36.23 -27.34
C ALA A 76 -20.25 -34.77 -27.76
N LYS A 77 -21.38 -34.37 -28.37
CA LYS A 77 -21.64 -32.97 -28.72
C LYS A 77 -21.70 -32.09 -27.46
N ARG A 78 -22.46 -32.51 -26.44
CA ARG A 78 -22.58 -31.77 -25.18
C ARG A 78 -21.23 -31.61 -24.49
N GLY A 79 -20.44 -32.68 -24.44
CA GLY A 79 -19.09 -32.67 -23.87
C GLY A 79 -18.14 -31.74 -24.62
N ALA A 80 -18.20 -31.72 -25.96
CA ALA A 80 -17.41 -30.80 -26.77
C ALA A 80 -17.78 -29.32 -26.52
N ASP A 81 -19.08 -29.01 -26.44
CA ASP A 81 -19.58 -27.66 -26.16
C ASP A 81 -19.20 -27.20 -24.72
N GLU A 82 -19.22 -28.10 -23.75
CA GLU A 82 -18.75 -27.86 -22.37
C GLU A 82 -17.23 -27.62 -22.32
N ALA A 83 -16.45 -28.45 -22.99
CA ALA A 83 -14.99 -28.32 -23.06
C ALA A 83 -14.58 -27.00 -23.73
N ALA A 84 -15.23 -26.62 -24.84
CA ALA A 84 -14.95 -25.37 -25.55
C ALA A 84 -15.19 -24.13 -24.67
N ARG A 85 -16.30 -24.10 -23.92
CA ARG A 85 -16.60 -23.01 -22.98
C ARG A 85 -15.57 -22.92 -21.86
N ARG A 86 -15.19 -24.07 -21.26
CA ARG A 86 -14.14 -24.12 -20.22
C ARG A 86 -12.80 -23.64 -20.76
N GLN A 87 -12.43 -24.05 -21.97
CA GLN A 87 -11.19 -23.61 -22.61
C GLN A 87 -11.17 -22.09 -22.83
N TYR A 88 -12.26 -21.51 -23.31
CA TYR A 88 -12.38 -20.06 -23.48
C TYR A 88 -12.18 -19.31 -22.14
N VAL A 89 -12.87 -19.73 -21.08
CA VAL A 89 -12.73 -19.11 -19.75
C VAL A 89 -11.33 -19.36 -19.15
N SER A 90 -10.73 -20.52 -19.41
CA SER A 90 -9.36 -20.83 -18.99
C SER A 90 -8.33 -19.91 -19.65
N GLN A 91 -8.58 -19.44 -20.87
CA GLN A 91 -7.71 -18.45 -21.53
C GLN A 91 -7.85 -17.07 -20.88
N LEU A 92 -9.05 -16.69 -20.41
CA LEU A 92 -9.27 -15.45 -19.66
C LEU A 92 -8.61 -15.49 -18.27
N THR A 93 -8.66 -16.64 -17.60
CA THR A 93 -8.08 -16.83 -16.25
C THR A 93 -6.64 -17.33 -16.25
N GLY A 94 -6.07 -17.68 -17.39
CA GLY A 94 -4.70 -18.18 -17.49
C GLY A 94 -3.63 -17.17 -17.05
N ASN A 95 -4.02 -15.90 -16.90
CA ASN A 95 -3.13 -14.82 -16.50
C ASN A 95 -3.55 -14.24 -15.13
N GLU A 96 -3.08 -14.88 -14.07
CA GLU A 96 -3.28 -14.44 -12.68
C GLU A 96 -2.83 -12.99 -12.46
N VAL A 97 -1.76 -12.57 -13.15
CA VAL A 97 -1.23 -11.20 -13.08
C VAL A 97 -2.28 -10.19 -13.57
N ALA A 98 -3.07 -10.51 -14.60
CA ALA A 98 -4.08 -9.58 -15.10
C ALA A 98 -5.16 -9.24 -14.06
N ILE A 99 -5.54 -10.21 -13.22
CA ILE A 99 -6.50 -9.98 -12.14
C ILE A 99 -5.85 -9.23 -10.99
N ALA A 100 -4.61 -9.56 -10.62
CA ALA A 100 -3.86 -8.80 -9.63
C ALA A 100 -3.64 -7.34 -10.07
N SER A 101 -3.43 -7.09 -11.38
CA SER A 101 -3.38 -5.75 -11.95
C SER A 101 -4.71 -5.03 -11.86
N ARG A 102 -5.85 -5.70 -12.09
CA ARG A 102 -7.17 -5.10 -11.87
C ARG A 102 -7.40 -4.72 -10.41
N PHE A 103 -6.97 -5.57 -9.48
CA PHE A 103 -7.03 -5.28 -8.04
C PHE A 103 -6.20 -4.03 -7.68
N HIS A 104 -5.00 -3.90 -8.23
CA HIS A 104 -4.14 -2.73 -8.02
C HIS A 104 -4.69 -1.47 -8.68
N ASN A 105 -5.29 -1.56 -9.86
CA ASN A 105 -5.96 -0.43 -10.49
C ASN A 105 -7.13 0.08 -9.64
N ALA A 106 -7.97 -0.82 -9.10
CA ALA A 106 -9.05 -0.44 -8.19
C ALA A 106 -8.53 0.29 -6.93
N LEU A 107 -7.37 -0.12 -6.39
CA LEU A 107 -6.69 0.62 -5.32
C LEU A 107 -6.32 2.04 -5.76
N ALA A 108 -5.71 2.18 -6.94
CA ALA A 108 -5.29 3.47 -7.51
C ALA A 108 -6.47 4.39 -7.89
N GLU A 109 -7.64 3.81 -8.20
CA GLU A 109 -8.86 4.52 -8.59
C GLU A 109 -9.73 4.98 -7.40
N GLY A 110 -9.32 4.66 -6.17
CA GLY A 110 -9.93 5.22 -4.95
C GLY A 110 -10.21 4.21 -3.83
N ALA A 111 -10.07 2.90 -4.09
CA ALA A 111 -10.26 1.91 -3.02
C ALA A 111 -9.19 2.05 -1.92
N ALA A 112 -7.98 2.53 -2.25
CA ALA A 112 -6.95 2.82 -1.25
C ALA A 112 -7.36 3.98 -0.33
N ASP A 113 -7.90 5.08 -0.85
CA ASP A 113 -8.36 6.20 -0.01
C ASP A 113 -9.55 5.79 0.85
N THR A 114 -10.45 4.95 0.35
CA THR A 114 -11.53 4.34 1.18
C THR A 114 -10.97 3.57 2.38
N ILE A 115 -9.85 2.86 2.20
CA ILE A 115 -9.16 2.14 3.27
C ILE A 115 -8.48 3.13 4.23
N LEU A 116 -7.80 4.16 3.70
CA LEU A 116 -7.13 5.19 4.50
C LEU A 116 -8.12 5.97 5.36
N ASP A 117 -9.32 6.26 4.86
CA ASP A 117 -10.35 6.95 5.63
C ASP A 117 -10.90 6.10 6.79
N GLN A 118 -11.00 4.78 6.62
CA GLN A 118 -11.34 3.86 7.71
C GLN A 118 -10.19 3.70 8.72
N LEU A 119 -8.92 3.78 8.27
CA LEU A 119 -7.74 3.76 9.15
C LEU A 119 -7.61 5.04 9.98
N ARG A 120 -8.03 6.18 9.44
CA ARG A 120 -7.87 7.50 10.04
C ARG A 120 -8.30 7.57 11.51
N PRO A 121 -9.52 7.16 11.92
CA PRO A 121 -9.92 7.17 13.34
C PRO A 121 -9.08 6.22 14.21
N ILE A 122 -8.55 5.14 13.66
CA ILE A 122 -7.67 4.20 14.38
C ILE A 122 -6.32 4.88 14.66
N VAL A 123 -5.77 5.56 13.66
CA VAL A 123 -4.51 6.32 13.77
C VAL A 123 -4.67 7.49 14.73
N GLU A 124 -5.74 8.28 14.59
CA GLU A 124 -6.04 9.42 15.47
C GLU A 124 -6.12 9.00 16.94
N LYS A 125 -6.89 7.96 17.25
CA LYS A 125 -6.99 7.44 18.64
C LYS A 125 -5.65 6.95 19.20
N ALA A 126 -4.82 6.32 18.37
CA ALA A 126 -3.50 5.88 18.81
C ALA A 126 -2.53 7.07 18.99
N ALA A 127 -2.60 8.06 18.11
CA ALA A 127 -1.83 9.29 18.19
C ALA A 127 -2.21 10.11 19.44
N GLU A 128 -3.50 10.22 19.77
CA GLU A 128 -4.01 10.85 21.00
C GLU A 128 -3.44 10.17 22.25
N GLY A 129 -3.46 8.82 22.30
CA GLY A 129 -2.89 8.07 23.41
C GLY A 129 -1.38 8.29 23.57
N ILE A 130 -0.65 8.42 22.46
CA ILE A 130 0.78 8.77 22.47
C ILE A 130 0.99 10.21 22.91
N ALA A 131 0.17 11.16 22.47
CA ALA A 131 0.24 12.56 22.88
C ALA A 131 -0.04 12.71 24.38
N GLN A 132 -1.03 11.99 24.90
CA GLN A 132 -1.29 11.90 26.34
C GLN A 132 -0.10 11.29 27.10
N ALA A 133 0.54 10.25 26.55
CA ALA A 133 1.75 9.70 27.15
C ALA A 133 2.90 10.71 27.20
N LYS A 134 3.09 11.49 26.12
CA LYS A 134 4.13 12.54 26.05
C LYS A 134 3.91 13.69 27.02
N SER A 135 2.68 13.97 27.44
CA SER A 135 2.41 15.07 28.38
C SER A 135 2.81 14.74 29.83
N VAL A 136 2.98 13.46 30.17
CA VAL A 136 3.30 12.99 31.53
C VAL A 136 4.63 12.23 31.64
N ILE A 137 5.12 11.67 30.52
CA ILE A 137 6.39 10.95 30.43
C ILE A 137 7.43 11.85 29.77
N ASN A 138 8.49 12.18 30.50
CA ASN A 138 9.71 12.71 29.89
C ASN A 138 10.47 11.54 29.23
N GLY A 139 10.67 11.61 27.92
CA GLY A 139 11.36 10.57 27.15
C GLY A 139 12.85 10.41 27.49
N ASP A 140 13.46 11.47 28.06
CA ASP A 140 14.88 11.52 28.43
C ASP A 140 15.13 11.21 29.91
N GLU A 141 14.06 11.04 30.70
CA GLU A 141 14.12 10.67 32.11
C GLU A 141 14.40 9.17 32.27
N ASP A 142 15.30 8.82 33.18
CA ASP A 142 15.59 7.42 33.48
C ASP A 142 14.37 6.71 34.13
N PRO A 143 14.24 5.37 33.97
CA PRO A 143 13.08 4.65 34.48
C PRO A 143 12.87 4.77 35.99
N THR A 144 13.95 4.86 36.79
CA THR A 144 13.86 4.90 38.26
C THR A 144 13.28 6.23 38.71
N THR A 145 13.83 7.35 38.21
CA THR A 145 13.33 8.70 38.51
C THR A 145 11.87 8.87 38.09
N PHE A 146 11.46 8.28 36.95
CA PHE A 146 10.06 8.27 36.55
C PHE A 146 9.18 7.50 37.55
N LEU A 147 9.58 6.29 37.96
CA LEU A 147 8.79 5.47 38.86
C LEU A 147 8.66 6.09 40.26
N ASP A 148 9.68 6.82 40.73
CA ASP A 148 9.68 7.46 42.04
C ASP A 148 8.65 8.61 42.16
N ARG A 149 8.29 9.26 41.04
CA ARG A 149 7.31 10.36 41.01
C ARG A 149 5.97 10.01 40.38
N ALA A 150 5.86 8.88 39.67
CA ALA A 150 4.67 8.56 38.90
C ALA A 150 3.51 8.17 39.82
N ASP A 151 2.37 8.85 39.67
CA ASP A 151 1.12 8.44 40.29
C ASP A 151 0.45 7.29 39.49
N ALA A 152 -0.65 6.76 40.03
CA ALA A 152 -1.37 5.66 39.42
C ALA A 152 -1.90 5.99 38.00
N GLU A 153 -2.28 7.24 37.75
CA GLU A 153 -2.76 7.69 36.43
C GLU A 153 -1.61 7.74 35.42
N THR A 154 -0.47 8.30 35.80
CA THR A 154 0.75 8.38 34.99
C THR A 154 1.28 6.98 34.65
N LEU A 155 1.28 6.06 35.62
CA LEU A 155 1.65 4.66 35.40
C LEU A 155 0.71 3.97 34.42
N LYS A 156 -0.60 4.21 34.53
CA LYS A 156 -1.60 3.64 33.61
C LYS A 156 -1.41 4.13 32.18
N VAL A 157 -1.14 5.43 32.00
CA VAL A 157 -0.82 6.01 30.68
C VAL A 157 0.45 5.36 30.10
N TRP A 158 1.50 5.19 30.92
CA TRP A 158 2.72 4.52 30.50
C TRP A 158 2.50 3.06 30.07
N GLN A 159 1.69 2.31 30.83
CA GLN A 159 1.33 0.92 30.51
C GLN A 159 0.48 0.81 29.24
N GLY A 160 -0.25 1.86 28.85
CA GLY A 160 -1.03 1.91 27.61
C GLY A 160 -0.20 2.18 26.35
N LEU A 161 1.01 2.74 26.49
CA LEU A 161 1.87 3.12 25.36
C LEU A 161 2.21 1.96 24.38
N PRO A 162 2.51 0.73 24.82
CA PRO A 162 2.67 -0.41 23.91
C PRO A 162 1.46 -0.66 23.01
N THR A 163 0.25 -0.48 23.54
CA THR A 163 -0.99 -0.69 22.77
C THR A 163 -1.13 0.33 21.65
N HIS A 164 -0.88 1.62 21.95
CA HIS A 164 -0.98 2.67 20.94
C HIS A 164 0.11 2.56 19.88
N THR A 165 1.36 2.34 20.29
CA THR A 165 2.50 2.20 19.37
C THR A 165 2.38 0.95 18.51
N GLY A 166 2.01 -0.19 19.09
CA GLY A 166 1.76 -1.43 18.34
C GLY A 166 0.59 -1.30 17.36
N ARG A 167 -0.43 -0.50 17.68
CA ARG A 167 -1.52 -0.24 16.75
C ARG A 167 -1.06 0.57 15.54
N LEU A 168 -0.21 1.58 15.73
CA LEU A 168 0.37 2.33 14.62
C LEU A 168 1.33 1.49 13.78
N ASP A 169 2.10 0.58 14.39
CA ASP A 169 2.94 -0.38 13.63
C ASP A 169 2.07 -1.27 12.71
N GLN A 170 0.89 -1.72 13.17
CA GLN A 170 -0.04 -2.48 12.32
C GLN A 170 -0.59 -1.63 11.16
N CYS A 171 -0.96 -0.37 11.43
CA CYS A 171 -1.41 0.56 10.38
C CYS A 171 -0.30 0.84 9.36
N GLU A 172 0.95 1.03 9.82
CA GLU A 172 2.10 1.22 8.94
C GLU A 172 2.32 0.03 8.01
N LEU A 173 2.25 -1.21 8.52
CA LEU A 173 2.43 -2.39 7.67
C LEU A 173 1.45 -2.42 6.50
N LEU A 174 0.21 -1.97 6.71
CA LEU A 174 -0.79 -1.88 5.67
C LEU A 174 -0.49 -0.73 4.69
N VAL A 175 -0.20 0.46 5.21
CA VAL A 175 0.10 1.66 4.40
C VAL A 175 1.41 1.51 3.62
N ALA A 176 2.38 0.75 4.16
CA ALA A 176 3.65 0.45 3.51
C ALA A 176 3.46 -0.28 2.18
N GLU A 177 2.36 -1.03 2.01
CA GLU A 177 2.02 -1.67 0.75
C GLU A 177 1.79 -0.67 -0.40
N PHE A 178 1.45 0.59 -0.09
CA PHE A 178 1.25 1.68 -1.06
C PHE A 178 2.53 2.47 -1.37
N THR A 179 3.61 2.25 -0.64
CA THR A 179 4.90 2.90 -0.89
C THR A 179 5.57 2.33 -2.14
N PRO A 180 6.59 2.99 -2.72
CA PRO A 180 7.25 2.49 -3.93
C PRO A 180 7.88 1.09 -3.78
N GLN A 181 8.17 0.68 -2.55
CA GLN A 181 8.73 -0.64 -2.21
C GLN A 181 7.65 -1.66 -1.81
N GLY A 182 6.40 -1.23 -1.68
CA GLY A 182 5.26 -2.07 -1.34
C GLY A 182 4.77 -2.91 -2.51
N LYS A 183 3.81 -3.81 -2.25
CA LYS A 183 3.26 -4.71 -3.29
C LYS A 183 2.26 -4.00 -4.21
N PHE A 184 1.61 -2.95 -3.72
CA PHE A 184 0.60 -2.17 -4.43
C PHE A 184 1.02 -0.70 -4.50
N PRO A 185 2.17 -0.37 -5.13
CA PRO A 185 2.70 0.98 -5.09
C PRO A 185 1.70 1.98 -5.66
N LEU A 186 1.38 3.03 -4.89
CA LEU A 186 0.55 4.18 -5.27
C LEU A 186 1.32 5.50 -5.15
N ILE A 187 2.54 5.42 -4.64
CA ILE A 187 3.51 6.52 -4.57
C ILE A 187 4.65 6.20 -5.54
N GLU A 188 5.17 7.25 -6.18
CA GLU A 188 6.19 7.13 -7.21
C GLU A 188 7.57 6.84 -6.62
N SER A 189 8.34 5.97 -7.27
CA SER A 189 9.78 5.88 -7.01
C SER A 189 10.47 7.05 -7.70
N ALA A 190 11.02 7.99 -6.93
CA ALA A 190 11.72 9.15 -7.47
C ALA A 190 13.24 9.05 -7.26
N ALA A 191 13.98 9.10 -8.37
CA ALA A 191 15.43 9.30 -8.33
C ALA A 191 15.71 10.69 -7.74
N GLY A 192 16.33 10.73 -6.55
CA GLY A 192 16.53 11.97 -5.78
C GLY A 192 15.72 12.04 -4.48
N ALA A 193 14.78 11.11 -4.25
CA ALA A 193 14.11 10.95 -2.95
C ALA A 193 15.14 10.68 -1.82
N GLY A 194 16.29 10.11 -2.17
CA GLY A 194 17.47 9.99 -1.32
C GLY A 194 17.16 9.30 0.01
N PHE A 195 17.14 10.10 1.07
CA PHE A 195 17.01 9.68 2.46
C PHE A 195 15.59 9.72 3.02
N ILE A 196 14.59 10.11 2.22
CA ILE A 196 13.20 10.19 2.69
C ILE A 196 12.70 8.80 3.08
N ASN A 197 12.00 8.73 4.20
CA ASN A 197 11.25 7.55 4.55
C ASN A 197 9.89 7.64 3.87
N THR A 198 9.65 6.82 2.84
CA THR A 198 8.47 6.93 1.97
C THR A 198 7.15 6.68 2.70
N PHE A 199 7.13 5.88 3.77
CA PHE A 199 5.90 5.76 4.57
C PHE A 199 5.62 7.01 5.39
N ALA A 200 6.64 7.80 5.76
CA ALA A 200 6.46 9.03 6.53
C ALA A 200 5.54 10.02 5.81
N LEU A 201 5.56 9.99 4.48
CA LEU A 201 4.66 10.78 3.62
C LEU A 201 3.18 10.56 3.95
N PHE A 202 2.81 9.39 4.47
CA PHE A 202 1.45 9.10 4.89
C PHE A 202 1.15 9.51 6.33
N PHE A 203 2.15 9.71 7.19
CA PHE A 203 1.94 9.83 8.64
C PHE A 203 2.31 11.17 9.29
N VAL A 204 2.82 12.12 8.51
CA VAL A 204 3.18 13.47 9.00
C VAL A 204 2.15 14.53 8.57
N PRO A 205 2.10 15.73 9.17
CA PRO A 205 1.30 16.86 8.68
C PRO A 205 1.87 17.49 7.40
N VAL A 206 1.05 18.20 6.61
CA VAL A 206 1.44 18.77 5.30
C VAL A 206 2.44 19.91 5.47
N GLU A 207 2.38 20.57 6.61
CA GLU A 207 3.20 21.73 6.97
C GLU A 207 4.61 21.32 7.41
N THR A 208 4.88 20.02 7.48
CA THR A 208 6.16 19.47 7.94
C THR A 208 7.23 19.69 6.88
N GLY A 209 8.29 20.43 7.21
CA GLY A 209 9.40 20.65 6.30
C GLY A 209 10.21 19.38 6.00
N LYS A 210 10.89 19.37 4.84
CA LYS A 210 11.69 18.27 4.27
C LYS A 210 12.60 17.52 5.26
N LEU A 211 13.33 18.24 6.13
CA LEU A 211 14.29 17.66 7.07
C LEU A 211 13.61 16.78 8.13
N TYR A 212 12.41 17.16 8.56
CA TYR A 212 11.63 16.42 9.54
C TYR A 212 11.04 15.15 8.92
N GLU A 213 10.56 15.20 7.68
CA GLU A 213 10.02 14.02 6.98
C GLU A 213 11.08 12.91 6.82
N ALA A 214 12.33 13.30 6.53
CA ALA A 214 13.44 12.36 6.40
C ALA A 214 13.89 11.77 7.74
N SER A 215 13.68 12.44 8.88
CA SER A 215 14.27 12.09 10.17
C SER A 215 13.30 11.53 11.21
N THR A 216 12.01 11.87 11.14
CA THR A 216 10.98 11.56 12.15
C THR A 216 10.88 10.07 12.47
N PHE A 217 11.06 9.20 11.48
CA PHE A 217 10.93 7.75 11.63
C PHE A 217 12.23 6.97 11.38
N ARG A 218 13.39 7.63 11.38
CA ARG A 218 14.69 6.99 11.14
C ARG A 218 15.22 6.17 12.31
N VAL A 219 14.72 6.40 13.52
CA VAL A 219 15.20 5.71 14.72
C VAL A 219 14.65 4.29 14.72
N VAL A 220 15.54 3.34 14.46
CA VAL A 220 15.27 1.89 14.56
C VAL A 220 15.22 1.50 16.03
N HIS A 221 14.13 0.84 16.42
CA HIS A 221 13.90 0.07 17.64
C HIS A 221 14.83 0.39 18.83
N GLY A 222 14.44 1.34 19.68
CA GLY A 222 14.92 1.37 21.06
C GLY A 222 14.25 0.28 21.91
N LEU A 223 14.95 -0.18 22.95
CA LEU A 223 14.44 -1.17 23.92
C LEU A 223 13.20 -0.63 24.65
N GLY A 224 12.01 -0.95 24.14
CA GLY A 224 10.72 -0.69 24.78
C GLY A 224 9.93 0.52 24.23
N PRO A 225 8.72 0.78 24.78
CA PRO A 225 7.77 1.73 24.21
C PRO A 225 8.27 3.18 24.10
N ARG A 226 9.15 3.63 25.01
CA ARG A 226 9.82 4.96 24.96
C ARG A 226 10.84 5.08 23.81
N GLY A 227 11.34 3.94 23.34
CA GLY A 227 12.22 3.83 22.18
C GLY A 227 11.48 3.75 20.86
N SER A 228 10.15 3.69 20.87
CA SER A 228 9.34 3.63 19.66
C SER A 228 9.46 4.91 18.85
N ARG A 229 9.61 4.78 17.52
CA ARG A 229 9.59 5.90 16.58
C ARG A 229 8.32 6.74 16.69
N TRP A 230 7.18 6.13 17.01
CA TRP A 230 5.91 6.83 17.20
C TRP A 230 5.93 7.71 18.44
N PHE A 231 6.49 7.20 19.53
CA PHE A 231 6.67 7.99 20.76
C PHE A 231 7.77 9.05 20.59
N ARG A 232 8.79 8.82 19.77
CA ARG A 232 9.86 9.80 19.52
C ARG A 232 9.56 10.80 18.40
N ALA A 233 8.50 10.59 17.62
CA ALA A 233 8.12 11.49 16.56
C ALA A 233 7.96 12.91 17.10
N GLY A 234 8.73 13.86 16.56
CA GLY A 234 8.71 15.27 16.96
C GLY A 234 7.54 16.06 16.38
N VAL A 235 6.64 15.40 15.65
CA VAL A 235 5.50 15.99 14.95
C VAL A 235 4.21 15.26 15.34
N PRO A 236 3.04 15.92 15.24
CA PRO A 236 1.74 15.23 15.32
C PRO A 236 1.68 14.07 14.33
N ILE A 237 1.08 12.96 14.73
CA ILE A 237 0.88 11.81 13.83
C ILE A 237 -0.50 12.00 13.19
N THR A 238 -0.54 12.11 11.86
CA THR A 238 -1.77 12.17 11.08
C THR A 238 -1.81 10.99 10.11
N LEU A 239 -2.90 10.80 9.39
CA LEU A 239 -2.93 9.88 8.24
C LEU A 239 -3.37 10.67 7.01
N ASN A 240 -2.64 10.52 5.92
CA ASN A 240 -2.87 11.30 4.70
C ASN A 240 -3.39 10.40 3.60
N THR A 241 -4.19 10.98 2.71
CA THR A 241 -4.64 10.35 1.48
C THR A 241 -3.47 10.06 0.56
N VAL A 242 -3.69 9.21 -0.44
CA VAL A 242 -2.67 8.93 -1.47
C VAL A 242 -2.27 10.23 -2.18
N ALA A 243 -3.23 11.10 -2.51
CA ALA A 243 -2.97 12.36 -3.19
C ALA A 243 -2.08 13.31 -2.36
N GLU A 244 -2.38 13.47 -1.07
CA GLU A 244 -1.57 14.28 -0.15
C GLU A 244 -0.15 13.72 0.00
N ALA A 245 0.00 12.40 0.13
CA ALA A 245 1.32 11.76 0.22
C ALA A 245 2.14 11.94 -1.07
N ARG A 246 1.51 11.92 -2.24
CA ARG A 246 2.17 12.21 -3.53
C ARG A 246 2.59 13.67 -3.65
N GLU A 247 1.71 14.58 -3.23
CA GLU A 247 2.00 16.01 -3.25
C GLU A 247 3.17 16.36 -2.33
N ARG A 248 3.28 15.68 -1.19
CA ARG A 248 4.46 15.79 -0.32
C ARG A 248 5.72 15.27 -0.95
N LEU A 249 5.68 14.10 -1.59
CA LEU A 249 6.84 13.60 -2.31
C LEU A 249 7.30 14.62 -3.36
N ARG A 250 6.36 15.21 -4.11
CA ARG A 250 6.64 16.26 -5.08
C ARG A 250 7.29 17.49 -4.42
N SER A 251 6.70 18.02 -3.35
CA SER A 251 7.23 19.16 -2.59
C SER A 251 8.63 18.89 -2.02
N TYR A 252 8.84 17.70 -1.44
CA TYR A 252 10.14 17.24 -0.97
C TYR A 252 11.18 17.25 -2.10
N LEU A 253 10.82 16.70 -3.27
CA LEU A 253 11.71 16.63 -4.42
C LEU A 253 11.99 18.00 -5.01
N GLU A 254 11.00 18.88 -5.06
CA GLU A 254 11.16 20.28 -5.49
C GLU A 254 12.18 21.00 -4.59
N GLN A 255 11.96 20.97 -3.26
CA GLN A 255 12.89 21.56 -2.29
C GLN A 255 14.28 20.91 -2.33
N SER A 256 14.33 19.60 -2.57
CA SER A 256 15.60 18.86 -2.70
C SER A 256 16.39 19.28 -3.91
N TRP A 257 15.71 19.44 -5.03
CA TRP A 257 16.29 19.87 -6.28
C TRP A 257 16.83 21.29 -6.17
N ASP A 258 16.01 22.21 -5.65
CA ASP A 258 16.40 23.60 -5.46
C ASP A 258 17.59 23.75 -4.50
N ALA A 259 17.67 22.91 -3.45
CA ALA A 259 18.82 22.90 -2.55
C ALA A 259 20.08 22.26 -3.16
N ALA A 260 19.93 21.30 -4.08
CA ALA A 260 21.04 20.58 -4.70
C ALA A 260 21.66 21.35 -5.88
N ILE A 261 20.86 22.14 -6.59
CA ILE A 261 21.35 22.96 -7.70
C ILE A 261 21.94 24.26 -7.15
N THR A 262 23.27 24.35 -7.19
CA THR A 262 23.97 25.63 -7.03
C THR A 262 23.95 26.37 -8.37
N PRO A 263 23.33 27.56 -8.48
CA PRO A 263 23.39 28.36 -9.70
C PRO A 263 24.84 28.63 -10.11
N GLY A 264 25.18 28.40 -11.39
CA GLY A 264 26.52 28.71 -11.93
C GLY A 264 27.59 27.63 -11.75
N ARG A 265 27.27 26.44 -11.22
CA ARG A 265 28.25 25.36 -11.00
C ARG A 265 28.56 24.53 -12.25
N SER A 266 27.63 24.50 -13.20
CA SER A 266 27.83 23.93 -14.54
C SER A 266 27.45 24.97 -15.59
N GLY A 267 28.11 24.91 -16.73
CA GLY A 267 27.94 25.86 -17.81
C GLY A 267 28.98 25.63 -18.88
N ARG A 268 28.82 26.33 -20.00
CA ARG A 268 29.74 26.29 -21.13
C ARG A 268 30.49 27.61 -21.23
N MET A 269 31.75 27.55 -21.65
CA MET A 269 32.44 28.76 -22.06
C MET A 269 32.04 29.12 -23.49
N SER A 270 31.53 30.34 -23.65
CA SER A 270 31.27 30.99 -24.93
C SER A 270 32.41 31.95 -25.26
N GLU A 271 32.90 31.92 -26.50
CA GLU A 271 33.98 32.81 -26.95
C GLU A 271 33.59 34.30 -26.95
N THR A 272 32.29 34.61 -27.05
CA THR A 272 31.76 35.98 -27.11
C THR A 272 31.15 36.47 -25.80
N GLU A 273 30.58 35.58 -24.99
CA GLU A 273 29.79 35.95 -23.79
C GLU A 273 30.43 35.50 -22.48
N GLY A 274 31.58 34.80 -22.52
CA GLY A 274 32.22 34.25 -21.35
C GLY A 274 31.51 33.01 -20.80
N PHE A 275 31.52 32.80 -19.49
CA PHE A 275 30.86 31.64 -18.87
C PHE A 275 29.34 31.80 -18.95
N VAL A 276 28.69 30.89 -19.68
CA VAL A 276 27.24 30.80 -19.77
C VAL A 276 26.79 29.64 -18.88
N PRO A 277 26.18 29.90 -17.71
CA PRO A 277 25.65 28.86 -16.84
C PRO A 277 24.61 28.01 -17.55
N ASP A 278 24.59 26.71 -17.25
CA ASP A 278 23.47 25.87 -17.67
C ASP A 278 22.20 26.29 -16.92
N VAL A 279 21.10 26.43 -17.65
CA VAL A 279 19.79 26.66 -17.05
C VAL A 279 19.18 25.31 -16.70
N HIS A 280 19.15 25.00 -15.40
CA HIS A 280 18.47 23.81 -14.89
C HIS A 280 17.06 24.17 -14.44
N VAL A 281 16.05 23.65 -15.14
CA VAL A 281 14.64 23.81 -14.76
C VAL A 281 14.27 22.71 -13.77
N ASN A 282 13.64 23.07 -12.65
CA ASN A 282 13.17 22.10 -11.66
C ASN A 282 12.00 21.28 -12.24
N PRO A 283 12.16 19.96 -12.44
CA PRO A 283 11.13 19.13 -13.06
C PRO A 283 9.94 18.83 -12.12
N TYR A 284 10.06 19.16 -10.83
CA TYR A 284 9.06 18.90 -9.81
C TYR A 284 8.23 20.15 -9.46
N LYS A 285 8.64 21.32 -9.95
CA LYS A 285 7.93 22.57 -9.73
C LYS A 285 6.60 22.57 -10.49
N VAL A 286 5.52 22.91 -9.80
CA VAL A 286 4.21 23.08 -10.43
C VAL A 286 4.30 24.31 -11.35
N ALA A 287 3.82 24.20 -12.60
CA ALA A 287 3.75 25.37 -13.47
C ALA A 287 2.83 26.40 -12.81
N ASP A 288 3.29 27.64 -12.66
CA ASP A 288 2.43 28.73 -12.23
C ASP A 288 1.27 28.83 -13.23
N GLU A 289 0.05 28.50 -12.80
CA GLU A 289 -1.15 28.77 -13.57
C GLU A 289 -1.31 30.29 -13.65
N GLY A 290 -0.86 30.86 -14.77
CA GLY A 290 -1.07 32.26 -15.14
C GLY A 290 -2.47 32.51 -15.68
#